data_AF-A0AAV7WPY2-F1
#
_entry.id   AF-A0AAV7WPY2-F1
#
_cell.length_a   1.000
_cell.length_b   1.000
_cell.length_c   1.000
_cell.angle_alpha   90.00
_cell.angle_beta   90.00
_cell.angle_gamma   90.00
#
_symmetry.space_group_name_H-M   'P 1'
#
loop_
_entity.id
_entity.type
_entity.pdbx_description
1 polymer ?
#
loop_
_entity_poly.entity_id
_entity_poly.type
_entity_poly.pdbx_seq_one_letter_code
_entity_poly.pdbx_strand_id
1 'polypeptide(L)'
;MVVEDFTLSDSDIVHLPCPPETNIFHVLDVSENRITDVIFQNCSSLVHLETLNLRRNKLEELAKIFQCALVYKDAVAVDADQVSNKKDDHPRS
;
A
#
# COMPACT_ATOMS: atom_id res chain seq x y z
N MET A 1 -4.29 19.00 -16.49
CA MET A 1 -5.07 17.82 -16.07
C MET A 1 -4.61 17.49 -14.67
N VAL A 2 -5.54 17.53 -13.72
CA VAL A 2 -5.31 17.26 -12.29
C VAL A 2 -5.88 15.87 -12.08
N VAL A 3 -5.07 14.92 -11.61
CA VAL A 3 -5.50 13.55 -11.34
C VAL A 3 -5.32 13.33 -9.86
N GLU A 4 -6.42 13.41 -9.13
CA GLU A 4 -6.48 13.22 -7.68
C GLU A 4 -6.71 11.74 -7.34
N ASP A 5 -7.42 11.04 -8.21
CA ASP A 5 -7.69 9.61 -8.08
C ASP A 5 -6.91 8.85 -9.14
N PHE A 6 -6.00 7.99 -8.69
CA PHE A 6 -5.15 7.20 -9.56
C PHE A 6 -5.37 5.71 -9.34
N THR A 7 -5.80 5.01 -10.39
CA THR A 7 -6.08 3.57 -10.37
C THR A 7 -5.14 2.83 -11.29
N LEU A 8 -4.48 1.81 -10.75
CA LEU A 8 -3.62 0.86 -11.43
C LEU A 8 -3.94 -0.56 -10.95
N SER A 9 -5.19 -1.01 -11.12
CA SER A 9 -5.64 -2.33 -10.68
C SER A 9 -5.43 -3.42 -11.74
N ASP A 10 -5.34 -4.68 -11.33
CA ASP A 10 -5.31 -5.86 -12.21
C ASP A 10 -4.29 -5.76 -13.35
N SER A 11 -3.05 -5.40 -12.99
CA SER A 11 -1.98 -5.09 -13.95
C SER A 11 -0.67 -5.83 -13.65
N ASP A 12 -0.70 -6.83 -12.76
CA ASP A 12 0.46 -7.60 -12.32
C ASP A 12 1.63 -6.73 -11.79
N ILE A 13 1.33 -5.53 -11.29
CA ILE A 13 2.33 -4.60 -10.77
C ILE A 13 3.00 -5.21 -9.53
N VAL A 14 4.33 -5.19 -9.51
CA VAL A 14 5.15 -5.69 -8.39
C VAL A 14 5.75 -4.56 -7.57
N HIS A 15 5.94 -3.39 -8.16
CA HIS A 15 6.56 -2.23 -7.52
C HIS A 15 5.96 -0.95 -8.06
N LEU A 16 5.71 0.01 -7.18
CA LEU A 16 5.32 1.38 -7.55
C LEU A 16 6.40 2.33 -7.03
N PRO A 17 7.02 3.17 -7.89
CA PRO A 17 7.92 4.20 -7.39
C PRO A 17 7.16 5.17 -6.48
N CYS A 18 7.86 5.71 -5.49
CA CYS A 18 7.32 6.79 -4.67
C CYS A 18 6.98 7.98 -5.58
N PRO A 19 5.75 8.51 -5.56
CA PRO A 19 5.40 9.68 -6.36
C PRO A 19 6.28 10.88 -6.03
N PRO A 20 6.41 11.88 -6.90
CA PRO A 20 7.08 13.12 -6.55
C PRO A 20 6.34 13.85 -5.41
N GLU A 21 7.05 14.65 -4.62
CA GLU A 21 6.48 15.45 -3.51
C GLU A 21 5.37 16.41 -3.97
N THR A 22 5.33 16.76 -5.25
CA THR A 22 4.31 17.61 -5.86
C THR A 22 3.07 16.82 -6.32
N ASN A 23 2.95 15.53 -5.99
CA ASN A 23 1.73 14.80 -6.31
C ASN A 23 0.55 15.34 -5.50
N ILE A 24 -0.65 15.06 -5.99
CA ILE A 24 -1.92 15.55 -5.48
C ILE A 24 -2.91 14.39 -5.31
N PHE A 25 -2.40 13.18 -5.12
CA PHE A 25 -3.23 11.99 -5.04
C PHE A 25 -3.98 11.97 -3.71
N HIS A 26 -5.30 11.96 -3.78
CA HIS A 26 -6.19 11.72 -2.63
C HIS A 26 -6.55 10.22 -2.55
N VAL A 27 -6.74 9.58 -3.71
CA VAL A 27 -7.03 8.15 -3.79
C VAL A 27 -5.99 7.45 -4.66
N LEU A 28 -5.39 6.40 -4.12
CA LEU A 28 -4.52 5.49 -4.86
C LEU A 28 -5.07 4.06 -4.76
N ASP A 29 -5.53 3.53 -5.89
CA ASP A 29 -5.99 2.14 -5.99
C ASP A 29 -5.00 1.31 -6.79
N VAL A 30 -4.32 0.39 -6.09
CA VAL A 30 -3.37 -0.57 -6.68
C VAL A 30 -3.80 -2.00 -6.36
N SER A 31 -5.10 -2.23 -6.20
CA SER A 31 -5.65 -3.54 -5.88
C SER A 31 -5.47 -4.56 -7.00
N GLU A 32 -5.53 -5.85 -6.65
CA GLU A 32 -5.41 -6.97 -7.62
C GLU A 32 -4.07 -6.98 -8.35
N ASN A 33 -2.98 -6.68 -7.65
CA ASN A 33 -1.62 -6.74 -8.19
C ASN A 33 -0.75 -7.75 -7.43
N ARG A 34 0.57 -7.66 -7.58
CA ARG A 34 1.56 -8.54 -6.94
C ARG A 34 2.48 -7.77 -5.99
N ILE A 35 1.98 -6.66 -5.45
CA ILE A 35 2.73 -5.76 -4.57
C ILE A 35 3.06 -6.48 -3.25
N THR A 36 4.25 -6.22 -2.71
CA THR A 36 4.75 -6.75 -1.43
C THR A 36 5.00 -5.64 -0.42
N ASP A 37 5.42 -5.99 0.80
CA ASP A 37 5.58 -5.06 1.94
C ASP A 37 6.68 -4.01 1.78
N VAL A 38 7.45 -4.06 0.70
CA VAL A 38 8.48 -3.06 0.38
C VAL A 38 7.91 -1.86 -0.36
N ILE A 39 6.64 -1.90 -0.75
CA ILE A 39 6.01 -0.78 -1.42
C ILE A 39 6.00 0.45 -0.50
N PHE A 40 6.39 1.58 -1.08
CA PHE A 40 6.50 2.86 -0.37
C PHE A 40 7.55 2.88 0.76
N GLN A 41 8.51 1.95 0.80
CA GLN A 41 9.67 2.13 1.70
C GLN A 41 10.33 3.49 1.46
N ASN A 42 10.49 4.27 2.53
CA ASN A 42 11.04 5.63 2.53
C ASN A 42 10.25 6.63 1.67
N CYS A 43 8.94 6.42 1.46
CA CYS A 43 8.13 7.36 0.69
C CYS A 43 7.48 8.43 1.59
N SER A 44 7.85 9.69 1.37
CA SER A 44 7.36 10.86 2.13
C SER A 44 6.55 11.84 1.27
N SER A 45 6.14 11.43 0.07
CA SER A 45 5.48 12.33 -0.88
C SER A 45 3.96 12.22 -0.88
N LEU A 46 3.37 11.17 -0.31
CA LEU A 46 1.93 10.91 -0.29
C LEU A 46 1.17 11.80 0.73
N VAL A 47 1.49 13.09 0.77
CA VAL A 47 1.04 14.05 1.79
C VAL A 47 -0.45 14.38 1.72
N HIS A 48 -1.09 14.12 0.59
CA HIS A 48 -2.51 14.39 0.35
C HIS A 48 -3.36 13.11 0.30
N LEU A 49 -2.73 11.94 0.52
CA LEU A 49 -3.40 10.66 0.34
C LEU A 49 -4.37 10.39 1.48
N GLU A 50 -5.64 10.20 1.13
CA GLU A 50 -6.72 9.88 2.07
C GLU A 50 -7.03 8.38 2.05
N THR A 51 -7.00 7.77 0.86
CA THR A 51 -7.35 6.36 0.64
C THR A 51 -6.27 5.62 -0.12
N LEU A 52 -5.85 4.47 0.44
CA LEU A 52 -4.93 3.54 -0.21
C LEU A 52 -5.58 2.13 -0.26
N ASN A 53 -5.98 1.69 -1.46
CA ASN A 53 -6.53 0.36 -1.68
C ASN A 53 -5.41 -0.61 -2.10
N LEU A 54 -5.08 -1.56 -1.21
CA LEU A 54 -4.06 -2.59 -1.39
C LEU A 54 -4.65 -4.00 -1.47
N ARG A 55 -5.98 -4.13 -1.57
CA ARG A 55 -6.66 -5.43 -1.60
C ARG A 55 -6.07 -6.34 -2.67
N ARG A 56 -6.04 -7.65 -2.39
CA ARG A 56 -5.63 -8.71 -3.33
C ARG A 56 -4.21 -8.53 -3.88
N ASN A 57 -3.30 -8.07 -3.02
CA ASN A 57 -1.85 -8.04 -3.24
C ASN A 57 -1.12 -9.13 -2.41
N LYS A 58 0.21 -9.18 -2.49
CA LYS A 58 1.09 -10.17 -1.83
C LYS A 58 1.77 -9.60 -0.58
N LEU A 59 0.98 -8.93 0.26
CA LEU A 59 1.45 -8.34 1.51
C LEU A 59 1.57 -9.41 2.60
N GLU A 60 2.69 -9.48 3.30
CA GLU A 60 2.91 -10.39 4.44
C GLU A 60 2.94 -9.63 5.78
N GLU A 61 3.39 -8.38 5.77
CA GLU A 61 3.62 -7.56 6.96
C GLU A 61 3.04 -6.14 6.81
N LEU A 62 1.74 -5.98 7.09
CA LEU A 62 1.07 -4.67 7.01
C LEU A 62 1.73 -3.58 7.86
N ALA A 63 2.37 -3.94 8.98
CA ALA A 63 3.07 -2.99 9.85
C ALA A 63 4.18 -2.21 9.13
N LYS A 64 4.86 -2.81 8.14
CA LYS A 64 5.88 -2.15 7.31
C LYS A 64 5.26 -1.07 6.41
N ILE A 65 4.02 -1.28 5.97
CA ILE A 65 3.28 -0.35 5.12
C ILE A 65 2.77 0.83 5.97
N PHE A 66 2.30 0.56 7.17
CA PHE A 66 1.85 1.59 8.10
C PHE A 66 2.98 2.54 8.54
N GLN A 67 4.25 2.09 8.60
CA GLN A 67 5.37 3.01 8.84
C GLN A 67 5.53 4.08 7.77
N CYS A 68 5.06 3.84 6.55
CA CYS A 68 5.05 4.85 5.49
C CYS A 68 3.81 5.76 5.57
N ALA A 69 2.63 5.19 5.82
CA ALA A 69 1.37 5.93 5.82
C ALA A 69 1.15 6.78 7.09
N LEU A 70 1.65 6.34 8.26
CA LEU A 70 1.45 7.00 9.55
C LEU A 70 2.42 8.16 9.83
N VAL A 71 3.34 8.47 8.90
CA VAL A 71 4.14 9.70 9.00
C VAL A 71 3.27 10.95 8.85
N TYR A 72 2.05 10.81 8.32
CA TYR A 72 1.13 11.91 8.07
C TYR A 72 -0.08 11.91 9.01
N LYS A 73 -0.50 13.13 9.33
CA LYS A 73 -1.21 13.52 10.57
C LYS A 73 -2.69 13.09 10.62
N ASP A 74 -3.20 12.54 9.53
CA ASP A 74 -4.59 12.10 9.39
C ASP A 74 -4.61 10.60 9.09
N ALA A 75 -5.60 9.90 9.65
CA ALA A 75 -5.70 8.45 9.52
C ALA A 75 -5.99 8.06 8.06
N VAL A 76 -4.98 7.52 7.37
CA VAL A 76 -5.18 6.93 6.03
C VAL A 76 -6.03 5.67 6.16
N ALA A 77 -7.13 5.61 5.42
CA ALA A 77 -7.92 4.39 5.29
C ALA A 77 -7.15 3.39 4.41
N VAL A 78 -6.65 2.33 5.02
CA VAL A 78 -5.96 1.23 4.33
C VAL A 78 -6.90 0.03 4.28
N ASP A 79 -7.28 -0.36 3.06
CA ASP A 79 -8.07 -1.57 2.82
C ASP A 79 -7.13 -2.70 2.35
N ALA A 80 -6.99 -3.73 3.19
CA ALA A 80 -6.08 -4.86 2.98
C ALA A 80 -6.70 -6.19 3.46
N ASP A 81 -7.51 -6.81 2.60
CA ASP A 81 -8.24 -8.05 2.90
C ASP A 81 -7.40 -9.36 2.84
N GLN A 82 -6.07 -9.30 2.78
CA GLN A 82 -5.23 -10.46 2.38
C GLN A 82 -4.35 -11.08 3.46
N VAL A 83 -4.37 -10.61 4.71
CA VAL A 83 -3.50 -11.18 5.75
C VAL A 83 -4.02 -12.55 6.17
N SER A 84 -3.55 -13.58 5.48
CA SER A 84 -3.60 -14.94 5.99
C SER A 84 -2.68 -15.00 7.21
N ASN A 85 -3.25 -15.13 8.41
CA ASN A 85 -2.52 -15.55 9.60
C ASN A 85 -1.82 -16.89 9.28
N LYS A 86 -0.55 -16.86 8.85
CA LYS A 86 0.31 -18.05 8.87
C LYS A 86 0.48 -18.40 10.35
N LYS A 87 -0.35 -19.30 10.87
CA LYS A 87 -0.12 -19.94 12.16
C LYS A 87 1.24 -20.61 12.07
N ASP A 88 2.13 -20.29 13.00
CA ASP A 88 3.42 -20.95 13.16
C ASP A 88 3.23 -22.47 13.14
N ASP A 89 3.65 -23.11 12.06
CA ASP A 89 3.70 -24.56 11.98
C ASP A 89 4.95 -25.01 12.73
N HIS A 90 4.78 -25.25 14.04
CA HIS A 90 5.85 -25.80 14.86
C HIS A 90 6.08 -27.26 14.45
N PRO A 91 7.28 -27.64 13.95
CA PRO A 91 7.53 -29.02 13.60
C PRO A 91 7.57 -29.84 14.90
N ARG A 92 6.55 -30.68 15.13
CA ARG A 92 6.66 -31.76 16.12
C ARG A 92 7.70 -32.75 15.62
N SER A 93 8.89 -32.68 16.21
CA SER A 93 9.82 -33.81 16.29
C SER A 93 9.54 -34.61 17.56
#